data_AF-A0A5Q2NKX3-F1
#
_entry.id   AF-A0A5Q2NKX3-F1
#
_cell.length_a   1.000
_cell.length_b   1.000
_cell.length_c   1.000
_cell.angle_alpha   90.00
_cell.angle_beta   90.00
_cell.angle_gamma   90.00
#
_symmetry.space_group_name_H-M   'P 1'
#
loop_
_entity.id
_entity.type
_entity.pdbx_description
1 polymer ?
#
loop_
_entity_poly.entity_id
_entity_poly.type
_entity_poly.pdbx_seq_one_letter_code
_entity_poly.pdbx_strand_id
1 'polypeptide(L)'
;MTYLLLLNFIFIALFMGAVLGVERIEGYKIATTEYYGLMNIGGIFIALTLLLAVALYAVVMLPITLAANRWLRHPLLQTALFTGLFLWAGQLQYRDYPLDFREGYGLSPWTSWWMFGLAGLLYAGANLLLGRLAGRERP
;
A
#
# COMPACT_ATOMS: atom_id res chain seq x y z
N MET A 1 18.66 -8.04 -8.95
CA MET A 1 18.74 -6.68 -8.38
C MET A 1 17.77 -5.72 -9.08
N THR A 2 17.83 -5.61 -10.40
CA THR A 2 17.05 -4.63 -11.19
C THR A 2 15.53 -4.73 -11.02
N TYR A 3 14.96 -5.94 -10.95
CA TYR A 3 13.50 -6.09 -10.78
C TYR A 3 13.00 -5.68 -9.38
N LEU A 4 13.86 -5.74 -8.36
CA LEU A 4 13.50 -5.28 -7.00
C LEU A 4 13.43 -3.75 -6.96
N LEU A 5 14.30 -3.05 -7.69
CA LEU A 5 14.19 -1.60 -7.86
C LEU A 5 12.88 -1.23 -8.56
N LEU A 6 12.47 -1.99 -9.57
CA LEU A 6 11.17 -1.76 -10.22
C LEU A 6 10.00 -2.02 -9.25
N LEU A 7 10.08 -3.06 -8.42
CA LEU A 7 9.10 -3.33 -7.37
C LEU A 7 9.01 -2.20 -6.32
N ASN A 8 10.10 -1.48 -6.06
CA ASN A 8 10.07 -0.29 -5.21
C ASN A 8 9.16 0.79 -5.79
N PHE A 9 9.36 1.15 -7.06
CA PHE A 9 8.52 2.15 -7.72
C PHE A 9 7.06 1.73 -7.80
N ILE A 10 6.81 0.44 -8.09
CA ILE A 10 5.45 -0.13 -8.10
C ILE A 10 4.83 -0.06 -6.71
N PHE A 11 5.56 -0.43 -5.66
CA PHE A 11 5.08 -0.32 -4.29
C PHE A 11 4.69 1.11 -3.94
N ILE A 12 5.57 2.08 -4.22
CA ILE A 12 5.32 3.50 -3.93
C ILE A 12 4.05 3.96 -4.66
N ALA A 13 3.92 3.66 -5.95
CA ALA A 13 2.74 4.03 -6.73
C ALA A 13 1.45 3.40 -6.18
N LEU A 14 1.48 2.11 -5.82
CA LEU A 14 0.33 1.40 -5.27
C LEU A 14 -0.05 1.88 -3.87
N PHE A 15 0.94 2.13 -3.00
CA PHE A 15 0.71 2.64 -1.65
C PHE A 15 0.15 4.06 -1.68
N MET A 16 0.77 4.96 -2.44
CA MET A 16 0.26 6.32 -2.65
C MET A 16 -1.13 6.30 -3.27
N GLY A 17 -1.33 5.47 -4.30
CA GLY A 17 -2.63 5.30 -4.94
C GLY A 17 -3.70 4.78 -4.00
N ALA A 18 -3.36 3.86 -3.08
CA ALA A 18 -4.28 3.37 -2.06
C ALA A 18 -4.68 4.49 -1.08
N VAL A 19 -3.70 5.19 -0.50
CA VAL A 19 -3.95 6.30 0.45
C VAL A 19 -4.78 7.41 -0.21
N LEU A 20 -4.37 7.87 -1.39
CA LEU A 20 -5.09 8.93 -2.11
C LEU A 20 -6.44 8.46 -2.65
N GLY A 21 -6.60 7.18 -2.96
CA GLY A 21 -7.88 6.62 -3.38
C GLY A 21 -8.88 6.55 -2.23
N VAL A 22 -8.45 6.18 -1.02
CA VAL A 22 -9.28 6.27 0.20
C VAL A 22 -9.77 7.70 0.39
N GLU A 23 -8.84 8.66 0.37
CA GLU A 23 -9.15 10.09 0.45
C GLU A 23 -10.20 10.52 -0.58
N ARG A 24 -10.01 10.10 -1.84
CA ARG A 24 -10.88 10.49 -2.95
C ARG A 24 -12.28 9.92 -2.82
N ILE A 25 -12.41 8.68 -2.34
CA ILE A 25 -13.68 7.97 -2.17
C ILE A 25 -14.44 8.53 -0.96
N GLU A 26 -13.74 8.83 0.12
CA GLU A 26 -14.32 9.43 1.34
C GLU A 26 -14.71 10.91 1.13
N GLY A 27 -14.49 11.48 -0.06
CA GLY A 27 -14.92 12.84 -0.41
C GLY A 27 -13.99 13.92 0.11
N TYR A 28 -12.69 13.63 0.18
CA TYR A 28 -11.64 14.50 0.72
C TYR A 28 -11.79 14.87 2.20
N LYS A 29 -12.65 14.18 2.96
CA LYS A 29 -12.93 14.50 4.36
C LYS A 29 -11.66 14.44 5.21
N ILE A 30 -10.76 13.50 4.95
CA ILE A 30 -9.54 13.27 5.72
C ILE A 30 -8.56 14.44 5.53
N ALA A 31 -8.19 14.77 4.29
CA ALA A 31 -7.27 15.85 3.94
C ALA A 31 -7.86 17.24 4.17
N THR A 32 -9.18 17.43 4.02
CA THR A 32 -9.82 18.75 4.21
C THR A 32 -9.93 19.18 5.66
N THR A 33 -9.98 18.24 6.61
CA THR A 33 -10.29 18.55 8.00
C THR A 33 -9.14 18.31 8.96
N GLU A 34 -8.31 17.27 8.76
CA GLU A 34 -7.05 17.12 9.53
C GLU A 34 -5.93 18.03 9.01
N TYR A 35 -5.95 18.32 7.70
CA TYR A 35 -4.87 19.02 7.01
C TYR A 35 -5.36 20.27 6.28
N TYR A 36 -6.46 20.91 6.69
CA TYR A 36 -6.94 22.17 6.10
C TYR A 36 -7.09 22.18 4.56
N GLY A 37 -7.25 21.01 3.93
CA GLY A 37 -7.43 20.86 2.48
C GLY A 37 -6.14 20.67 1.69
N LEU A 38 -6.31 20.02 0.53
CA LEU A 38 -5.26 19.81 -0.47
C LEU A 38 -4.60 21.13 -0.94
N MET A 39 -5.28 22.27 -0.80
CA MET A 39 -4.79 23.59 -1.22
C MET A 39 -3.74 24.21 -0.29
N ASN A 40 -3.59 23.77 0.97
CA ASN A 40 -2.65 24.40 1.90
C ASN A 40 -1.66 23.42 2.58
N ILE A 41 -2.04 22.16 2.83
CA ILE A 41 -1.14 21.14 3.42
C ILE A 41 -1.04 19.88 2.54
N GLY A 42 -1.82 19.80 1.44
CA GLY A 42 -1.82 18.65 0.52
C GLY A 42 -0.43 18.23 0.04
N GLY A 43 0.44 19.19 -0.27
CA GLY A 43 1.82 18.89 -0.67
C GLY A 43 2.67 18.23 0.42
N ILE A 44 2.52 18.65 1.68
CA ILE A 44 3.23 18.07 2.82
C ILE A 44 2.69 16.67 3.12
N PHE A 45 1.37 16.48 3.10
CA PHE A 45 0.76 15.17 3.26
C PHE A 45 1.26 14.17 2.20
N ILE A 46 1.28 14.60 0.93
CA ILE A 46 1.83 13.78 -0.17
C ILE A 46 3.32 13.50 0.06
N ALA A 47 4.12 14.49 0.45
CA ALA A 47 5.54 14.32 0.70
C ALA A 47 5.83 13.37 1.87
N LEU A 48 5.10 13.49 2.99
CA LEU A 48 5.23 12.61 4.15
C LEU A 48 4.78 11.18 3.81
N THR A 49 3.67 11.03 3.08
CA THR A 49 3.20 9.71 2.62
C THR A 49 4.20 9.07 1.67
N LEU A 50 4.81 9.86 0.79
CA LEU A 50 5.87 9.39 -0.11
C LEU A 50 7.11 8.93 0.65
N LEU A 51 7.59 9.74 1.61
CA LEU A 51 8.72 9.38 2.47
C LEU A 51 8.43 8.11 3.27
N LEU A 52 7.22 8.00 3.83
CA LEU A 52 6.77 6.80 4.52
C LEU A 52 6.76 5.59 3.58
N ALA A 53 6.26 5.72 2.35
CA ALA A 53 6.25 4.64 1.37
C ALA A 53 7.67 4.17 1.03
N VAL A 54 8.62 5.09 0.84
CA VAL A 54 10.02 4.76 0.60
C VAL A 54 10.61 3.98 1.78
N ALA A 55 10.40 4.47 3.01
CA ALA A 55 10.89 3.83 4.23
C ALA A 55 10.27 2.45 4.45
N LEU A 56 8.94 2.34 4.31
CA LEU A 56 8.21 1.06 4.41
C LEU A 56 8.69 0.05 3.38
N TYR A 57 9.00 0.49 2.16
CA TYR A 57 9.54 -0.44 1.17
C TYR A 57 10.88 -1.00 1.63
N ALA A 58 11.82 -0.12 2.00
CA ALA A 58 13.17 -0.53 2.36
C ALA A 58 13.20 -1.43 3.61
N VAL A 59 12.42 -1.07 4.63
CA VAL A 59 12.48 -1.71 5.96
C VAL A 59 11.55 -2.92 6.07
N VAL A 60 10.39 -2.89 5.41
CA VAL A 60 9.34 -3.92 5.59
C VAL A 60 9.16 -4.73 4.32
N MET A 61 8.81 -4.09 3.20
CA MET A 61 8.41 -4.84 2.01
C MET A 61 9.56 -5.54 1.32
N LEU A 62 10.75 -4.94 1.27
CA LEU A 62 11.93 -5.55 0.66
C LEU A 62 12.33 -6.86 1.37
N PRO A 63 12.56 -6.91 2.70
CA PRO A 63 12.92 -8.16 3.35
C PRO A 63 11.82 -9.22 3.24
N ILE A 64 10.55 -8.83 3.38
CA ILE A 64 9.42 -9.76 3.19
C ILE A 64 9.39 -10.28 1.75
N THR A 65 9.57 -9.40 0.77
CA THR A 65 9.57 -9.78 -0.65
C THR A 65 10.70 -10.76 -0.92
N LEU A 66 11.91 -10.50 -0.43
CA LEU A 66 13.06 -11.41 -0.55
C LEU A 66 12.77 -12.77 0.11
N ALA A 67 12.22 -12.77 1.33
CA ALA A 67 11.84 -13.98 2.07
C ALA A 67 10.77 -14.82 1.34
N ALA A 68 9.67 -14.20 0.94
CA ALA A 68 8.57 -14.85 0.22
C ALA A 68 9.05 -15.46 -1.11
N ASN A 69 9.95 -14.74 -1.77
CA ASN A 69 10.59 -15.14 -3.00
C ASN A 69 11.57 -16.32 -2.80
N ARG A 70 12.27 -16.37 -1.66
CA ARG A 70 13.21 -17.44 -1.34
C ARG A 70 12.52 -18.74 -0.92
N TRP A 71 11.49 -18.63 -0.07
CA TRP A 71 10.92 -19.77 0.65
C TRP A 71 9.52 -20.17 0.20
N LEU A 72 8.62 -19.19 -0.03
CA LEU A 72 7.21 -19.51 -0.26
C LEU A 72 6.98 -20.07 -1.66
N ARG A 73 7.65 -19.49 -2.68
CA ARG A 73 7.69 -19.83 -4.14
C ARG A 73 6.36 -20.07 -4.87
N HIS A 74 5.32 -20.52 -4.19
CA HIS A 74 4.00 -20.81 -4.69
C HIS A 74 3.22 -19.51 -4.95
N PRO A 75 2.70 -19.29 -6.16
CA PRO A 75 2.11 -18.02 -6.55
C PRO A 75 0.89 -17.65 -5.71
N LEU A 76 0.00 -18.61 -5.40
CA LEU A 76 -1.19 -18.32 -4.59
C LEU A 76 -0.84 -17.92 -3.15
N LEU A 77 0.22 -18.52 -2.58
CA LEU A 77 0.63 -18.20 -1.21
C LEU A 77 1.30 -16.82 -1.16
N GLN A 78 2.07 -16.46 -2.19
CA GLN A 78 2.61 -15.09 -2.31
C GLN A 78 1.49 -14.07 -2.48
N THR A 79 0.48 -14.37 -3.30
CA THR A 79 -0.70 -13.50 -3.46
C THR A 79 -1.43 -13.31 -2.15
N ALA A 80 -1.69 -14.40 -1.41
CA ALA A 80 -2.33 -14.33 -0.10
C ALA A 80 -1.51 -13.51 0.90
N LEU A 81 -0.18 -13.71 0.94
CA LEU A 81 0.73 -12.97 1.83
C LEU A 81 0.70 -11.47 1.55
N PHE A 82 0.94 -11.04 0.31
CA PHE A 82 1.00 -9.61 0.00
C PHE A 82 -0.37 -8.94 0.09
N THR A 83 -1.44 -9.62 -0.34
CA THR A 83 -2.80 -9.10 -0.17
C THR A 83 -3.16 -8.95 1.30
N GLY A 84 -2.84 -9.95 2.13
CA GLY A 84 -3.06 -9.90 3.58
C GLY A 84 -2.26 -8.79 4.26
N LEU A 85 -0.99 -8.59 3.89
CA LEU A 85 -0.16 -7.51 4.42
C LEU A 85 -0.73 -6.13 4.09
N PHE A 86 -1.18 -5.92 2.85
CA PHE A 86 -1.80 -4.66 2.48
C PHE A 86 -3.16 -4.47 3.17
N LEU A 87 -4.01 -5.50 3.23
CA LEU A 87 -5.28 -5.42 3.99
C LEU A 87 -5.04 -5.04 5.45
N TRP A 88 -4.01 -5.62 6.07
CA TRP A 88 -3.60 -5.26 7.42
C TRP A 88 -3.12 -3.80 7.50
N ALA A 89 -2.34 -3.34 6.52
CA ALA A 89 -1.94 -1.93 6.44
C ALA A 89 -3.14 -0.99 6.26
N GLY A 90 -4.15 -1.35 5.46
CA GLY A 90 -5.40 -0.58 5.33
C GLY A 90 -6.18 -0.54 6.65
N GLN A 91 -6.24 -1.67 7.38
CA GLN A 91 -6.85 -1.69 8.70
C GLN A 91 -6.11 -0.79 9.70
N LEU A 92 -4.77 -0.75 9.66
CA LEU A 92 -3.99 0.17 10.49
C LEU A 92 -4.26 1.63 10.09
N GLN A 93 -4.21 1.94 8.80
CA GLN A 93 -4.48 3.28 8.28
C GLN A 93 -5.87 3.78 8.71
N TYR A 94 -6.90 2.94 8.67
CA TYR A 94 -8.23 3.30 9.17
C TYR A 94 -8.23 3.52 10.69
N ARG A 95 -7.53 2.68 11.45
CA ARG A 95 -7.53 2.74 12.93
C ARG A 95 -6.71 3.88 13.50
N ASP A 96 -5.70 4.37 12.77
CA ASP A 96 -4.84 5.46 13.20
C ASP A 96 -5.59 6.80 13.27
N TYR A 97 -6.74 6.94 12.59
CA TYR A 97 -7.62 8.08 12.78
C TYR A 97 -8.30 8.05 14.17
N PRO A 98 -8.32 9.18 14.90
CA PRO A 98 -9.06 9.30 16.16
C PRO A 98 -10.51 8.81 16.05
N LEU A 99 -11.06 8.21 17.11
CA LEU A 99 -12.43 7.68 17.08
C LEU A 99 -13.46 8.77 16.74
N ASP A 100 -13.34 9.92 17.41
CA ASP A 100 -14.21 11.09 17.20
C ASP A 100 -14.17 11.59 15.75
N PHE A 101 -13.01 11.46 15.09
CA PHE A 101 -12.85 11.82 13.69
C PHE A 101 -13.58 10.84 12.77
N ARG A 102 -13.41 9.54 13.00
CA ARG A 102 -14.06 8.48 12.21
C ARG A 102 -15.57 8.54 12.31
N GLU A 103 -16.10 8.69 13.52
CA GLU A 103 -17.54 8.78 13.76
C GLU A 103 -18.10 10.11 13.26
N GLY A 104 -17.41 11.23 13.54
CA GLY A 104 -17.83 12.57 13.13
C GLY A 104 -17.92 12.75 11.61
N TYR A 105 -17.02 12.11 10.85
CA TYR A 105 -17.01 12.18 9.38
C TYR A 105 -17.64 10.97 8.69
N GLY A 106 -18.09 9.96 9.44
CA GLY A 106 -18.70 8.74 8.94
C GLY A 106 -17.77 7.96 8.01
N LEU A 107 -16.47 7.89 8.35
CA LEU A 107 -15.47 7.19 7.55
C LEU A 107 -15.74 5.69 7.54
N SER A 108 -15.67 5.07 6.38
CA SER A 108 -15.94 3.64 6.24
C SER A 108 -14.64 2.83 6.28
N PRO A 109 -14.53 1.77 7.12
CA PRO A 109 -13.37 0.88 7.09
C PRO A 109 -13.25 0.16 5.73
N TRP A 110 -14.37 -0.01 5.03
CA TRP A 110 -14.41 -0.73 3.76
C TRP A 110 -13.60 -0.03 2.66
N THR A 111 -13.62 1.30 2.60
CA THR A 111 -12.88 2.05 1.56
C THR A 111 -11.39 1.78 1.67
N SER A 112 -10.85 1.79 2.88
CA SER A 112 -9.45 1.44 3.14
C SER A 112 -9.16 -0.02 2.80
N TRP A 113 -9.99 -0.97 3.24
CA TRP A 113 -9.79 -2.39 2.94
C TRP A 113 -9.79 -2.68 1.44
N TRP A 114 -10.71 -2.09 0.68
CA TRP A 114 -10.78 -2.29 -0.77
C TRP A 114 -9.57 -1.70 -1.48
N MET A 115 -9.19 -0.46 -1.14
CA MET A 115 -8.07 0.22 -1.79
C MET A 115 -6.74 -0.48 -1.51
N PHE A 116 -6.48 -0.82 -0.25
CA PHE A 116 -5.26 -1.53 0.10
C PHE A 116 -5.29 -2.99 -0.37
N GLY A 117 -6.42 -3.69 -0.26
CA GLY A 117 -6.56 -5.05 -0.77
C GLY A 117 -6.26 -5.15 -2.27
N LEU A 118 -6.77 -4.21 -3.07
CA LEU A 118 -6.46 -4.11 -4.49
C LEU A 118 -4.96 -3.83 -4.72
N ALA A 119 -4.37 -2.91 -3.96
CA ALA A 119 -2.93 -2.62 -4.04
C ALA A 119 -2.08 -3.86 -3.73
N GLY A 120 -2.46 -4.67 -2.73
CA GLY A 120 -1.79 -5.92 -2.39
C GLY A 120 -1.86 -6.97 -3.49
N LEU A 121 -3.03 -7.12 -4.13
CA LEU A 121 -3.20 -8.00 -5.29
C LEU A 121 -2.33 -7.56 -6.47
N LEU A 122 -2.31 -6.26 -6.78
CA LEU A 122 -1.49 -5.70 -7.85
C LEU A 122 0.01 -5.86 -7.56
N TYR A 123 0.44 -5.65 -6.31
CA TYR A 123 1.82 -5.85 -5.91
C TYR A 123 2.24 -7.33 -6.04
N ALA A 124 1.38 -8.27 -5.62
CA ALA A 124 1.63 -9.69 -5.80
C ALA A 124 1.77 -10.07 -7.28
N GLY A 125 0.85 -9.57 -8.12
CA GLY A 125 0.90 -9.76 -9.57
C GLY A 125 2.19 -9.24 -10.18
N ALA A 126 2.63 -8.03 -9.79
CA ALA A 126 3.89 -7.45 -10.22
C ALA A 126 5.10 -8.28 -9.78
N ASN A 127 5.15 -8.73 -8.53
CA ASN A 127 6.25 -9.56 -8.03
C ASN A 127 6.35 -10.89 -8.80
N LEU A 128 5.22 -11.54 -9.06
CA LEU A 128 5.18 -12.79 -9.82
C LEU A 128 5.57 -12.59 -11.29
N LEU A 129 5.07 -11.53 -11.94
CA LEU A 129 5.37 -11.21 -13.33
C LEU A 129 6.85 -10.87 -13.52
N LEU A 130 7.37 -9.93 -12.72
CA LEU A 130 8.77 -9.51 -12.80
C LEU A 130 9.73 -10.62 -12.40
N GLY A 131 9.35 -11.46 -11.42
CA GLY A 131 10.10 -12.65 -11.06
C GLY A 131 10.23 -13.62 -12.25
N ARG A 132 9.15 -13.85 -13.00
CA ARG A 132 9.18 -14.70 -14.20
C ARG A 132 10.06 -14.11 -15.31
N LEU A 133 9.93 -12.80 -15.57
CA LEU A 133 10.73 -12.11 -16.60
C LEU A 133 12.23 -12.10 -16.26
N ALA A 134 12.57 -12.07 -14.98
CA ALA A 134 13.95 -12.12 -14.51
C ALA A 134 14.58 -13.54 -14.53
N GLY A 135 13.93 -14.52 -15.18
CA GLY A 135 14.47 -15.87 -15.32
C GLY A 135 14.40 -16.69 -14.02
N ARG A 136 13.49 -16.36 -13.11
CA ARG A 136 13.23 -17.19 -11.95
C ARG A 136 12.48 -18.44 -12.39
N GLU A 137 13.23 -19.46 -12.78
CA GLU A 137 12.67 -20.77 -13.16
C GLU A 137 11.76 -21.27 -12.05
N ARG A 138 10.51 -21.55 -12.44
CA ARG A 138 9.59 -22.31 -11.58
C ARG A 138 10.13 -23.73 -11.52
N PRO A 139 10.17 -24.40 -10.36
CA PRO A 139 10.09 -25.86 -10.41
C PRO A 139 8.79 -26.29 -11.10
#